data_AF-A0AAW2DYM6-F1
#
_entry.id   AF-A0AAW2DYM6-F1
#
_cell.length_a   1.000
_cell.length_b   1.000
_cell.length_c   1.000
_cell.angle_alpha   90.00
_cell.angle_beta   90.00
_cell.angle_gamma   90.00
#
_symmetry.space_group_name_H-M   'P 1'
#
loop_
_entity.id
_entity.type
_entity.pdbx_description
1 polymer ?
#
loop_
_entity_poly.entity_id
_entity_poly.type
_entity_poly.pdbx_seq_one_letter_code
_entity_poly.pdbx_strand_id
1 'polypeptide(L)'
;MAISDQWASYREDDVGKAQKMKDLILSDHWWDVVDYIIEFTTPIYDMLREAEIDRPCLHLVYESWDSMIEKVKAVIDRNEGLEADENSSFFNVVRDKFYHKGSALVRVPEQHEGNDTIPIAVTVVRHEDKCQSTGIM
;
A
#
# COMPACT_ATOMS: atom_id res chain seq x y z
N MET A 1 -28.73 2.73 6.70
CA MET A 1 -27.98 3.90 7.19
C MET A 1 -28.82 4.65 8.21
N ALA A 2 -28.34 4.81 9.45
CA ALA A 2 -29.05 5.51 10.52
C ALA A 2 -28.41 6.89 10.74
N ILE A 3 -29.20 7.94 10.59
CA ILE A 3 -28.77 9.33 10.82
C ILE A 3 -29.17 9.68 12.26
N SER A 4 -28.22 10.07 13.09
CA SER A 4 -28.48 10.50 14.47
C SER A 4 -29.32 11.78 14.51
N ASP A 5 -30.28 11.86 15.43
CA ASP A 5 -31.09 13.06 15.69
C ASP A 5 -30.24 14.26 16.14
N GLN A 6 -29.03 13.98 16.63
CA GLN A 6 -28.08 15.01 17.07
C GLN A 6 -27.43 15.78 15.90
N TRP A 7 -27.72 15.44 14.64
CA TRP A 7 -27.22 16.19 13.48
C TRP A 7 -27.58 17.69 13.48
N ALA A 8 -28.64 18.06 14.19
CA ALA A 8 -29.05 19.45 14.32
C ALA A 8 -27.98 20.34 14.97
N SER A 9 -27.12 19.81 15.85
CA SER A 9 -26.08 20.58 16.55
C SER A 9 -24.90 20.96 15.64
N TYR A 10 -24.58 20.15 14.61
CA TYR A 10 -23.51 20.48 13.65
C TYR A 10 -23.82 21.71 12.78
N ARG A 11 -25.09 22.13 12.71
CA ARG A 11 -25.51 23.35 12.00
C ARG A 11 -25.20 24.62 12.79
N GLU A 12 -24.87 24.51 14.07
CA GLU A 12 -24.57 25.66 14.93
C GLU A 12 -23.25 26.34 14.52
N ASP A 13 -22.29 25.59 13.99
CA ASP A 13 -20.99 26.10 13.53
C ASP A 13 -21.00 26.59 12.07
N ASP A 14 -21.43 25.75 11.12
CA ASP A 14 -21.53 26.10 9.70
C ASP A 14 -22.56 25.20 9.01
N VAL A 15 -23.76 25.75 8.83
CA VAL A 15 -24.89 25.07 8.18
C VAL A 15 -24.54 24.57 6.78
N GLY A 16 -23.73 25.34 6.03
CA GLY A 16 -23.36 25.01 4.66
C GLY A 16 -22.38 23.84 4.58
N LYS A 17 -21.39 23.80 5.48
CA LYS A 17 -20.46 22.65 5.57
C LYS A 17 -21.14 21.41 6.12
N ALA A 18 -21.99 21.55 7.15
CA ALA A 18 -22.73 20.43 7.72
C ALA A 18 -23.65 19.78 6.68
N GLN A 19 -24.34 20.58 5.87
CA GLN A 19 -25.19 20.07 4.80
C GLN A 19 -24.36 19.34 3.73
N LYS A 20 -23.24 19.90 3.28
CA LYS A 20 -22.34 19.23 2.33
C LYS A 20 -21.81 17.90 2.86
N MET A 21 -21.40 17.85 4.13
CA MET A 21 -20.91 16.62 4.76
C MET A 21 -22.02 15.57 4.83
N LYS A 22 -23.24 15.98 5.17
CA LYS A 22 -24.42 15.12 5.17
C LYS A 22 -24.70 14.59 3.76
N ASP A 23 -24.70 15.44 2.74
CA ASP A 23 -24.95 15.03 1.36
C ASP A 23 -23.87 14.05 0.87
N LEU A 24 -22.61 14.24 1.29
CA LEU A 24 -21.50 13.33 0.98
C LEU A 24 -21.68 11.96 1.66
N ILE A 25 -22.02 11.94 2.95
CA ILE A 25 -22.25 10.70 3.72
C ILE A 25 -23.49 9.95 3.21
N LEU A 26 -24.46 10.63 2.64
CA LEU A 26 -25.65 10.00 2.06
C LEU A 26 -25.49 9.62 0.58
N SER A 27 -24.34 9.91 -0.03
CA SER A 27 -24.08 9.60 -1.43
C SER A 27 -23.59 8.17 -1.57
N ASP A 28 -24.36 7.33 -2.26
CA ASP A 28 -23.93 5.97 -2.59
C ASP A 28 -22.63 5.97 -3.41
N HIS A 29 -22.51 6.90 -4.36
CA HIS A 29 -21.29 7.05 -5.16
C HIS A 29 -20.05 7.39 -4.32
N TRP A 30 -20.21 8.16 -3.23
CA TRP A 30 -19.10 8.42 -2.31
C TRP A 30 -18.68 7.15 -1.57
N TRP A 31 -19.64 6.31 -1.18
CA TRP A 31 -19.34 5.02 -0.55
C TRP A 31 -18.66 4.04 -1.52
N ASP A 32 -19.03 4.03 -2.80
CA ASP A 32 -18.33 3.22 -3.81
C ASP A 32 -16.83 3.59 -3.88
N VAL A 33 -16.51 4.89 -3.78
CA VAL A 33 -15.11 5.36 -3.73
C VAL A 33 -14.42 4.91 -2.44
N VAL A 34 -15.10 4.96 -1.30
CA VAL A 34 -14.55 4.48 -0.02
C VAL A 34 -14.29 2.97 -0.06
N ASP A 35 -15.23 2.19 -0.59
CA ASP A 35 -15.11 0.75 -0.73
C ASP A 35 -13.93 0.40 -1.65
N TYR A 36 -13.79 1.10 -2.78
CA TYR A 36 -12.62 0.96 -3.64
C TYR A 36 -11.30 1.22 -2.91
N ILE A 37 -11.20 2.29 -2.11
CA ILE A 37 -9.98 2.60 -1.34
C ILE A 37 -9.67 1.49 -0.34
N ILE A 38 -10.69 0.95 0.33
CA ILE A 38 -10.52 -0.15 1.30
C ILE A 38 -10.05 -1.41 0.57
N GLU A 39 -10.70 -1.80 -0.52
CA GLU A 39 -10.34 -2.98 -1.30
C GLU A 39 -8.94 -2.83 -1.92
N PHE A 40 -8.57 -1.64 -2.37
CA PHE A 40 -7.24 -1.34 -2.93
C PHE A 40 -6.13 -1.45 -1.87
N THR A 41 -6.39 -1.00 -0.64
CA THR A 41 -5.39 -1.00 0.44
C THR A 41 -5.30 -2.31 1.21
N THR A 42 -6.35 -3.15 1.16
CA THR A 42 -6.40 -4.43 1.88
C THR A 42 -5.23 -5.37 1.54
N PRO A 43 -4.91 -5.65 0.26
CA PRO A 43 -3.78 -6.52 -0.08
C PRO A 43 -2.42 -5.99 0.42
N ILE A 44 -2.25 -4.66 0.46
CA ILE A 44 -1.03 -4.02 0.96
C ILE A 44 -0.90 -4.26 2.46
N TYR A 45 -1.99 -4.04 3.21
CA TYR A 45 -2.02 -4.26 4.66
C TYR A 45 -1.81 -5.74 5.01
N ASP A 46 -2.44 -6.65 4.28
CA ASP A 46 -2.28 -8.09 4.50
C ASP A 46 -0.83 -8.54 4.30
N MET A 47 -0.16 -8.08 3.24
CA MET A 47 1.27 -8.38 3.01
C MET A 47 2.17 -7.83 4.12
N LEU A 48 1.94 -6.59 4.57
CA LEU A 48 2.69 -6.01 5.68
C LEU A 48 2.50 -6.81 6.97
N ARG A 49 1.27 -7.22 7.27
CA ARG A 49 0.95 -8.02 8.45
C ARG A 49 1.63 -9.40 8.39
N GLU A 50 1.64 -10.05 7.23
CA GLU A 50 2.34 -11.34 7.05
C GLU A 50 3.85 -11.20 7.24
N ALA A 51 4.45 -10.14 6.71
CA ALA A 51 5.89 -9.87 6.85
C ALA A 51 6.32 -9.56 8.30
N GLU A 52 5.41 -9.01 9.13
CA GLU A 52 5.67 -8.71 10.55
C GLU A 52 5.44 -9.90 11.49
N ILE A 53 4.45 -10.77 11.21
CA ILE A 53 4.03 -11.85 12.12
C ILE A 53 4.88 -13.11 11.93
N ASP A 54 5.15 -13.52 10.69
CA ASP A 54 5.93 -14.72 10.42
C ASP A 54 7.40 -14.35 10.24
N ARG A 55 8.30 -15.14 10.86
CA ARG A 55 9.75 -15.01 10.65
C ARG A 55 10.00 -14.96 9.15
N PRO A 56 10.52 -13.86 8.58
CA PRO A 56 10.49 -13.67 7.14
C PRO A 56 11.51 -14.59 6.49
N CYS A 57 11.04 -15.73 6.01
CA CYS A 57 11.71 -16.38 4.90
C CYS A 57 11.55 -15.41 3.73
N LEU A 58 12.66 -14.82 3.29
CA LEU A 58 12.69 -13.85 2.20
C LEU A 58 11.85 -14.28 0.99
N HIS A 59 11.90 -15.59 0.67
CA HIS A 59 11.08 -16.22 -0.36
C HIS A 59 9.57 -16.05 -0.14
N LEU A 60 9.06 -16.25 1.09
CA LEU A 60 7.64 -16.07 1.41
C LEU A 60 7.22 -14.60 1.31
N VAL A 61 8.11 -13.67 1.68
CA VAL A 61 7.84 -12.23 1.53
C VAL A 61 7.72 -11.84 0.06
N TYR A 62 8.57 -12.41 -0.82
CA TYR A 62 8.45 -12.18 -2.26
C TYR A 62 7.18 -12.79 -2.85
N GLU A 63 6.78 -13.99 -2.42
CA GLU A 63 5.51 -14.60 -2.85
C GLU A 63 4.29 -13.79 -2.41
N SER A 64 4.26 -13.33 -1.16
CA SER A 64 3.19 -12.44 -0.67
C SER A 64 3.19 -11.08 -1.38
N TRP A 65 4.36 -10.57 -1.76
CA TRP A 65 4.50 -9.34 -2.54
C TRP A 65 3.91 -9.48 -3.95
N ASP A 66 4.26 -10.55 -4.67
CA ASP A 66 3.72 -10.82 -6.00
C ASP A 66 2.21 -11.07 -5.93
N SER A 67 1.73 -11.81 -4.92
CA SER A 67 0.29 -11.99 -4.68
C SER A 67 -0.42 -10.67 -4.38
N MET A 68 0.21 -9.76 -3.62
CA MET A 68 -0.33 -8.43 -3.34
C MET A 68 -0.46 -7.60 -4.62
N ILE A 69 0.55 -7.61 -5.50
CA ILE A 69 0.50 -6.91 -6.80
C ILE A 69 -0.65 -7.43 -7.66
N GLU A 70 -0.84 -8.75 -7.76
CA GLU A 70 -1.93 -9.35 -8.54
C GLU A 70 -3.31 -9.01 -7.97
N LYS A 71 -3.48 -9.02 -6.64
CA LYS A 71 -4.73 -8.61 -5.99
C LYS A 71 -5.03 -7.12 -6.22
N VAL A 72 -4.02 -6.25 -6.12
CA VAL A 72 -4.17 -4.81 -6.41
C VAL A 72 -4.55 -4.58 -7.87
N LYS A 73 -3.95 -5.33 -8.81
CA LYS A 73 -4.32 -5.32 -10.23
C LYS A 73 -5.80 -5.62 -10.41
N ALA A 74 -6.28 -6.73 -9.84
CA ALA A 74 -7.68 -7.14 -9.96
C ALA A 74 -8.67 -6.10 -9.42
N VAL A 75 -8.31 -5.41 -8.32
CA VAL A 75 -9.14 -4.33 -7.77
C VAL A 75 -9.18 -3.12 -8.71
N ILE A 76 -8.05 -2.73 -9.30
CA ILE A 76 -7.98 -1.63 -10.28
C ILE A 76 -8.78 -1.97 -11.52
N ASP A 77 -8.55 -3.14 -12.12
CA ASP A 77 -9.20 -3.54 -13.38
C ASP A 77 -10.72 -3.55 -13.23
N ARG A 78 -11.24 -4.09 -12.11
CA ARG A 78 -12.68 -4.07 -11.79
C ARG A 78 -13.23 -2.64 -11.62
N ASN A 79 -12.46 -1.74 -11.02
CA ASN A 79 -12.89 -0.34 -10.83
C ASN A 79 -12.84 0.47 -12.15
N GLU A 80 -11.88 0.17 -13.02
CA GLU A 80 -11.78 0.78 -14.35
C GLU A 80 -12.72 0.13 -15.38
N GLY A 81 -13.32 -1.02 -15.05
CA GLY A 81 -14.22 -1.78 -15.93
C GLY A 81 -13.48 -2.46 -17.08
N LEU A 82 -12.20 -2.77 -16.89
CA LEU A 82 -11.32 -3.35 -17.89
C LEU A 82 -11.48 -4.88 -17.97
N GLU A 83 -11.31 -5.43 -19.16
CA GLU A 83 -11.21 -6.88 -19.36
C GLU A 83 -9.80 -7.39 -18.94
N ALA A 84 -9.67 -8.70 -18.69
CA ALA A 84 -8.49 -9.30 -18.04
C ALA A 84 -7.15 -9.10 -18.78
N ASP A 85 -7.16 -8.67 -20.04
CA ASP A 85 -6.00 -8.42 -20.89
C ASP A 85 -5.76 -6.94 -21.23
N GLU A 86 -6.62 -6.03 -20.77
CA GLU A 86 -6.45 -4.60 -20.97
C GLU A 86 -5.43 -4.02 -19.99
N ASN A 87 -4.54 -3.18 -20.52
CA ASN A 87 -3.43 -2.64 -19.76
C ASN A 87 -3.81 -1.32 -19.09
N SER A 88 -4.07 -1.35 -17.79
CA SER A 88 -4.34 -0.14 -17.00
C SER A 88 -3.10 0.77 -16.90
N SER A 89 -3.20 1.99 -17.41
CA SER A 89 -2.13 3.00 -17.28
C SER A 89 -1.84 3.34 -15.82
N PHE A 90 -2.87 3.35 -14.97
CA PHE A 90 -2.75 3.59 -13.54
C PHE A 90 -2.02 2.42 -12.86
N PHE A 91 -2.42 1.17 -13.16
CA PHE A 91 -1.74 0.00 -12.61
C PHE A 91 -0.25 -0.04 -12.96
N ASN A 92 0.13 0.36 -14.18
CA ASN A 92 1.54 0.40 -14.56
C ASN A 92 2.37 1.34 -13.67
N VAL A 93 1.84 2.50 -13.31
CA VAL A 93 2.49 3.44 -12.38
C VAL A 93 2.57 2.84 -10.98
N VAL A 94 1.48 2.25 -10.50
CA VAL A 94 1.43 1.60 -9.19
C VAL A 94 2.45 0.47 -9.09
N ARG A 95 2.50 -0.41 -10.11
CA ARG A 95 3.46 -1.50 -10.24
C ARG A 95 4.90 -1.00 -10.24
N ASP A 96 5.21 0.04 -11.01
CA ASP A 96 6.55 0.67 -11.01
C ASP A 96 6.96 1.16 -9.61
N LYS A 97 6.05 1.82 -8.88
CA LYS A 97 6.32 2.26 -7.51
C LYS A 97 6.58 1.11 -6.55
N PHE A 98 5.85 0.02 -6.69
CA PHE A 98 6.07 -1.18 -5.90
C PHE A 98 7.47 -1.77 -6.15
N TYR A 99 7.83 -2.05 -7.40
CA TYR A 99 9.14 -2.65 -7.70
C TYR A 99 10.32 -1.72 -7.39
N HIS A 100 10.21 -0.42 -7.66
CA HIS A 100 11.26 0.54 -7.33
C HIS A 100 11.53 0.62 -5.82
N LYS A 101 10.47 0.66 -4.98
CA LYS A 101 10.66 0.73 -3.52
C LYS A 101 11.07 -0.62 -2.91
N GLY A 102 10.55 -1.74 -3.42
CA GLY A 102 10.97 -3.08 -3.00
C GLY A 102 12.47 -3.31 -3.22
N SER A 103 12.99 -2.90 -4.39
CA SER A 103 14.43 -2.98 -4.70
C SER A 103 15.29 -2.12 -3.78
N ALA A 104 14.81 -0.95 -3.33
CA ALA A 104 15.56 -0.10 -2.41
C ALA A 104 15.71 -0.70 -0.99
N LEU A 105 14.82 -1.60 -0.58
CA LEU A 105 14.89 -2.30 0.70
C LEU A 105 15.85 -3.50 0.68
N VAL A 106 16.23 -3.95 -0.51
CA VAL A 106 17.11 -5.10 -0.78
C VAL A 106 18.32 -4.61 -1.56
N ARG A 107 19.33 -4.06 -0.86
CA ARG A 107 20.61 -3.76 -1.50
C ARG A 107 21.44 -5.04 -1.55
N VAL A 108 21.53 -5.67 -2.72
CA VAL A 108 22.47 -6.77 -2.99
C VAL A 108 23.87 -6.15 -3.07
N PRO A 109 24.85 -6.58 -2.25
CA PRO A 109 26.21 -6.09 -2.39
C PRO A 109 26.79 -6.52 -3.74
N GLU A 110 27.35 -5.56 -4.46
CA GLU A 110 28.05 -5.77 -5.73
C GLU A 110 29.20 -6.76 -5.53
N GLN A 111 29.19 -7.88 -6.24
CA GLN A 111 30.25 -8.88 -6.14
C GLN A 111 31.52 -8.34 -6.82
N HIS A 112 32.59 -8.12 -6.06
CA HIS A 112 33.93 -8.19 -6.63
C HIS A 112 34.23 -9.66 -6.89
N GLU A 113 34.40 -10.01 -8.17
CA GLU A 113 34.76 -11.37 -8.61
C GLU A 113 36.05 -11.84 -7.94
N GLY A 114 35.89 -12.71 -6.95
CA GLY A 114 36.94 -13.45 -6.29
C GLY A 114 36.33 -14.77 -5.84
N ASN A 115 36.73 -15.85 -6.52
CA ASN A 115 36.23 -17.21 -6.40
C ASN A 115 36.29 -17.72 -4.95
N ASP A 116 35.23 -17.54 -4.18
CA ASP A 116 34.84 -18.33 -3.03
C ASP A 116 33.32 -18.19 -2.83
N THR A 117 32.62 -19.30 -2.66
CA THR A 117 31.17 -19.34 -2.43
C THR A 117 30.81 -18.60 -1.14
N ILE A 118 30.43 -17.34 -1.24
CA ILE A 118 29.88 -16.56 -0.12
C ILE A 118 28.35 -16.77 -0.10
N PRO A 119 27.73 -17.11 1.05
CA PRO A 119 26.28 -17.12 1.15
C PRO A 119 25.75 -15.71 0.86
N ILE A 120 24.76 -15.60 -0.03
CA ILE A 120 24.11 -14.33 -0.37
C ILE A 120 23.46 -13.77 0.91
N ALA A 121 24.20 -12.94 1.65
CA ALA A 121 23.68 -12.24 2.82
C ALA A 121 22.81 -11.08 2.32
N VAL A 122 21.54 -11.38 2.06
CA VAL A 122 20.53 -10.35 1.79
C VAL A 122 20.35 -9.52 3.06
N THR A 123 20.87 -8.30 3.04
CA THR A 123 20.71 -7.37 4.16
C THR A 123 19.42 -6.59 3.92
N VAL A 124 18.38 -6.89 4.71
CA VAL A 124 17.17 -6.05 4.77
C VAL A 124 17.58 -4.74 5.43
N VAL A 125 17.45 -3.62 4.72
CA VAL A 125 17.74 -2.30 5.29
C VAL A 125 16.70 -2.01 6.38
N ARG A 126 17.06 -2.22 7.66
CA ARG A 126 16.24 -1.76 8.78
C ARG A 126 16.33 -0.24 8.86
N HIS A 127 15.19 0.42 8.91
CA HIS A 127 15.09 1.89 9.00
C HIS A 127 15.73 2.48 10.29
N GLU A 128 16.15 1.63 11.23
CA GLU A 128 16.80 2.05 12.48
C GLU A 128 18.29 2.44 12.31
N ASP A 129 18.94 2.13 11.18
CA ASP A 129 20.38 2.41 10.99
C ASP A 129 20.70 3.87 10.60
N LYS A 130 19.70 4.76 10.52
CA LYS A 130 19.92 6.17 10.16
C LYS A 130 20.09 7.14 11.32
N CYS A 131 20.04 6.69 12.58
CA CYS A 131 20.03 7.56 13.75
C CYS A 131 21.34 7.68 14.54
N GLN A 132 22.47 7.09 14.11
CA GLN A 132 23.75 7.28 14.81
C GLN A 132 24.93 7.46 13.85
N SER A 133 25.03 8.62 13.18
CA SER A 133 26.33 9.29 12.98
C SER A 133 26.14 10.69 12.41
N THR A 134 25.73 11.62 13.27
CA THR A 134 26.18 13.01 13.17
C THR A 134 26.69 13.43 14.55
N GLY A 135 27.72 12.72 15.00
CA GLY A 135 28.59 13.17 16.08
C GLY A 135 29.77 13.89 15.43
N ILE A 136 29.67 15.22 15.38
CA ILE A 136 30.73 16.12 14.96
C ILE A 136 31.86 16.03 15.99
N MET A 137 33.07 15.70 15.55
CA MET A 137 34.30 16.34 16.03
C MET A 137 35.38 16.27 14.95
#